data_AF-A0A194AJC0-F1
#
_entry.id   AF-A0A194AJC0-F1
#
_cell.length_a   1.000
_cell.length_b   1.000
_cell.length_c   1.000
_cell.angle_alpha   90.00
_cell.angle_beta   90.00
_cell.angle_gamma   90.00
#
_symmetry.space_group_name_H-M   'P 1'
#
loop_
_entity.id
_entity.type
_entity.pdbx_description
1 polymer ?
#
loop_
_entity_poly.entity_id
_entity_poly.type
_entity_poly.pdbx_seq_one_letter_code
_entity_poly.pdbx_strand_id
1 'polypeptide(L)'
;MKPLDQLSLYAFSDVLKRMEHLYESDPQLYEDFLGEVCAEFPLVRDYVLAIEHMASQGADKRAIQQADLNMRHLMALWIMTEEKDLPVSTESGPY
;
A
#
# COMPACT_ATOMS: atom_id res chain seq x y z
N MET A 1 16.50 -5.17 -4.08
CA MET A 1 15.98 -4.55 -5.32
C MET A 1 16.10 -5.44 -6.58
N LYS A 2 14.99 -6.07 -6.96
CA LYS A 2 14.74 -6.77 -8.23
C LYS A 2 14.45 -5.75 -9.36
N PRO A 3 14.91 -5.96 -10.60
CA PRO A 3 14.66 -5.03 -11.69
C PRO A 3 13.20 -5.08 -12.19
N LEU A 4 12.70 -3.94 -12.66
CA LEU A 4 11.28 -3.73 -13.00
C LEU A 4 10.77 -4.64 -14.13
N ASP A 5 11.63 -4.98 -15.09
CA ASP A 5 11.34 -5.86 -16.23
C ASP A 5 11.10 -7.32 -15.83
N GLN A 6 11.45 -7.68 -14.58
CA GLN A 6 11.19 -8.99 -14.00
C GLN A 6 9.95 -9.03 -13.11
N LEU A 7 9.19 -7.92 -13.02
CA LEU A 7 7.94 -7.86 -12.29
C LEU A 7 6.78 -8.36 -13.15
N SER A 8 6.03 -9.31 -12.61
CA SER A 8 4.81 -9.80 -13.26
C SER A 8 3.62 -8.92 -12.90
N LEU A 9 2.85 -8.47 -13.90
CA LEU A 9 1.58 -7.77 -13.67
C LEU A 9 0.58 -8.61 -12.87
N TYR A 10 0.63 -9.94 -13.01
CA TYR A 10 -0.16 -10.85 -12.20
C TYR A 10 0.24 -10.76 -10.72
N ALA A 11 1.55 -10.83 -10.43
CA ALA A 11 2.05 -10.74 -9.06
C ALA A 11 1.78 -9.35 -8.45
N PHE A 12 1.88 -8.28 -9.25
CA PHE A 12 1.51 -6.93 -8.83
C PHE A 12 0.04 -6.83 -8.44
N SER A 13 -0.84 -7.39 -9.27
CA SER A 13 -2.28 -7.43 -8.99
C SER A 13 -2.61 -8.26 -7.76
N ASP A 14 -1.86 -9.36 -7.53
CA ASP A 14 -2.00 -10.18 -6.33
C ASP A 14 -1.59 -9.43 -5.05
N VAL A 15 -0.46 -8.73 -5.08
CA VAL A 15 -0.01 -7.88 -3.96
C VAL A 15 -1.04 -6.79 -3.63
N LEU A 16 -1.61 -6.13 -4.64
CA LEU A 16 -2.66 -5.12 -4.42
C LEU A 16 -3.91 -5.72 -3.76
N LYS A 17 -4.38 -6.87 -4.22
CA LYS A 17 -5.53 -7.56 -3.62
C LYS A 17 -5.26 -7.96 -2.17
N ARG A 18 -4.05 -8.44 -1.88
CA ARG A 18 -3.64 -8.80 -0.51
C ARG A 18 -3.58 -7.57 0.40
N MET A 19 -3.10 -6.42 -0.11
CA MET A 19 -3.14 -5.16 0.63
C MET A 19 -4.57 -4.67 0.90
N GLU A 20 -5.45 -4.76 -0.10
CA GLU A 20 -6.87 -4.43 0.06
C GLU A 20 -7.54 -5.33 1.10
N HIS A 21 -7.30 -6.64 1.01
CA HIS A 21 -7.80 -7.60 1.99
C HIS A 21 -7.25 -7.33 3.40
N LEU A 22 -5.97 -6.99 3.54
CA LEU A 22 -5.36 -6.64 4.82
C LEU A 22 -6.05 -5.41 5.42
N TYR A 23 -6.25 -4.35 4.63
CA TYR A 23 -6.95 -3.15 5.06
C TYR A 23 -8.40 -3.44 5.51
N GLU A 24 -9.11 -4.36 4.83
CA GLU A 24 -10.48 -4.71 5.18
C GLU A 24 -10.59 -5.65 6.39
N SER A 25 -9.66 -6.60 6.52
CA SER A 25 -9.69 -7.64 7.56
C SER A 25 -9.06 -7.19 8.87
N ASP A 26 -7.95 -6.45 8.82
CA ASP A 26 -7.24 -5.95 9.98
C ASP A 26 -6.66 -4.54 9.70
N PRO A 27 -7.49 -3.49 9.83
CA PRO A 27 -7.07 -2.12 9.54
C PRO A 27 -5.89 -1.67 10.42
N GLN A 28 -5.79 -2.15 11.66
CA GLN A 28 -4.69 -1.76 12.55
C GLN A 28 -3.37 -2.34 12.06
N LEU A 29 -3.36 -3.62 11.66
CA LEU A 29 -2.17 -4.25 11.08
C LEU A 29 -1.77 -3.59 9.76
N TYR A 30 -2.73 -3.12 8.96
CA TYR A 30 -2.46 -2.32 7.77
C TYR A 30 -1.76 -0.99 8.11
N GLU A 31 -2.26 -0.26 9.11
CA GLU A 31 -1.66 1.02 9.54
C GLU A 31 -0.26 0.83 10.14
N ASP A 32 -0.05 -0.24 10.92
CA ASP A 32 1.28 -0.58 11.46
C ASP A 32 2.27 -0.88 10.32
N PHE A 33 1.84 -1.66 9.33
CA PHE A 33 2.63 -1.92 8.12
C PHE A 33 2.90 -0.65 7.31
N LEU A 34 1.90 0.23 7.16
CA LEU A 34 2.08 1.52 6.49
C LEU A 34 3.12 2.38 7.22
N GLY A 35 3.16 2.34 8.56
CA GLY A 35 4.17 2.98 9.38
C GLY A 35 5.58 2.46 9.11
N GLU A 36 5.75 1.14 9.03
CA GLU A 36 7.02 0.50 8.65
C GLU A 36 7.46 0.90 7.24
N VAL A 37 6.54 0.86 6.28
CA VAL A 37 6.80 1.29 4.89
C VAL A 37 7.20 2.76 4.85
N CYS A 38 6.56 3.64 5.63
CA CYS A 38 6.93 5.05 5.70
C CYS A 38 8.34 5.29 6.28
N ALA A 39 8.80 4.39 7.16
CA ALA A 39 10.14 4.45 7.73
C ALA A 39 11.22 4.02 6.71
N GLU A 40 10.92 3.00 5.89
CA GLU A 40 11.85 2.45 4.90
C GLU A 40 11.77 3.09 3.52
N PHE A 41 10.61 3.63 3.14
CA PHE A 41 10.32 4.22 1.84
C PHE A 41 9.73 5.62 1.97
N PRO A 42 10.59 6.67 2.08
CA PRO A 42 10.15 8.04 2.33
C PRO A 42 9.13 8.60 1.34
N LEU A 43 9.14 8.12 0.08
CA LEU A 43 8.16 8.56 -0.92
C LEU A 43 6.72 8.21 -0.51
N VAL A 44 6.50 7.05 0.12
CA VAL A 44 5.16 6.67 0.61
C VAL A 44 4.72 7.61 1.72
N ARG A 45 5.61 7.94 2.66
CA ARG A 45 5.33 8.93 3.71
C ARG A 45 4.95 10.28 3.12
N ASP A 46 5.70 10.75 2.13
CA ASP A 46 5.44 12.04 1.49
C ASP A 46 4.07 12.02 0.75
N TYR A 47 3.67 10.87 0.18
CA TYR A 47 2.33 10.67 -0.38
C TYR A 47 1.23 10.69 0.68
N VAL A 48 1.40 10.03 1.82
CA VAL A 48 0.44 10.06 2.94
C VAL A 48 0.20 11.50 3.39
N LEU A 49 1.28 12.25 3.65
CA LEU A 49 1.19 13.66 4.04
C LEU A 49 0.53 14.52 2.97
N ALA A 50 0.81 14.26 1.68
CA ALA A 50 0.18 14.97 0.58
C ALA A 50 -1.33 14.68 0.51
N ILE A 51 -1.75 13.43 0.71
CA ILE A 51 -3.16 13.02 0.73
C ILE A 51 -3.89 13.68 1.91
N GLU A 52 -3.30 13.67 3.10
CA GLU A 52 -3.85 14.35 4.28
C GLU A 52 -3.97 15.87 4.03
N HIS A 53 -2.95 16.48 3.44
CA HIS A 53 -2.98 17.88 3.08
C HIS A 53 -4.10 18.17 2.08
N MET A 54 -4.25 17.36 1.03
CA MET A 54 -5.35 17.47 0.06
C MET A 54 -6.71 17.38 0.75
N ALA A 55 -6.91 16.40 1.64
CA ALA A 55 -8.14 16.26 2.40
C ALA A 55 -8.44 17.49 3.28
N SER A 56 -7.42 18.02 3.95
CA SER A 56 -7.55 19.23 4.80
C SER A 56 -7.92 20.49 4.01
N GLN A 57 -7.55 20.55 2.72
CA GLN A 57 -7.89 21.65 1.82
C GLN A 57 -9.25 21.47 1.12
N GLY A 58 -9.99 20.41 1.46
CA GLY A 58 -11.29 20.13 0.83
C GLY A 58 -11.16 19.66 -0.63
N ALA A 59 -10.07 18.96 -0.97
CA ALA A 59 -9.91 18.38 -2.29
C ALA A 59 -11.06 17.43 -2.65
N ASP A 60 -11.35 17.33 -3.94
CA ASP A 60 -12.38 16.44 -4.45
C ASP A 60 -12.12 14.97 -4.06
N LYS A 61 -13.20 14.26 -3.70
CA LYS A 61 -13.13 12.88 -3.24
C LYS A 61 -12.46 11.95 -4.27
N ARG A 62 -12.70 12.16 -5.57
CA ARG A 62 -12.09 11.37 -6.64
C ARG A 62 -10.59 11.62 -6.72
N ALA A 63 -10.15 12.86 -6.48
CA ALA A 63 -8.73 13.20 -6.44
C ALA A 63 -8.02 12.50 -5.27
N ILE A 64 -8.63 12.48 -4.08
CA ILE A 64 -8.12 11.76 -2.90
C ILE A 64 -8.03 10.25 -3.18
N GLN A 65 -9.09 9.66 -3.73
CA GLN A 65 -9.11 8.23 -4.08
C GLN A 65 -8.04 7.86 -5.12
N GLN A 66 -7.82 8.73 -6.12
CA GLN A 66 -6.77 8.49 -7.10
C GLN A 66 -5.37 8.58 -6.48
N ALA A 67 -5.16 9.51 -5.54
CA ALA A 67 -3.90 9.66 -4.84
C ALA A 67 -3.61 8.44 -3.94
N ASP A 68 -4.60 7.94 -3.20
CA ASP A 68 -4.51 6.70 -2.43
C ASP A 68 -4.18 5.48 -3.33
N LEU A 69 -4.88 5.33 -4.45
CA LEU A 69 -4.59 4.25 -5.41
C LEU A 69 -3.15 4.31 -5.95
N ASN A 70 -2.67 5.52 -6.29
CA ASN A 70 -1.29 5.70 -6.75
C ASN A 70 -0.27 5.34 -5.66
N MET A 71 -0.55 5.69 -4.40
CA MET A 71 0.28 5.31 -3.27
C MET A 71 0.33 3.79 -3.11
N ARG A 72 -0.82 3.11 -3.15
CA ARG A 72 -0.87 1.63 -3.07
C ARG A 72 -0.11 0.96 -4.22
N HIS A 73 -0.16 1.53 -5.43
CA HIS A 73 0.67 1.05 -6.55
C HIS A 73 2.17 1.18 -6.26
N LEU A 74 2.61 2.31 -5.69
CA LEU A 74 4.02 2.50 -5.31
C LEU A 74 4.45 1.51 -4.22
N MET A 75 3.60 1.29 -3.21
CA MET A 75 3.84 0.29 -2.17
C MET A 75 3.95 -1.11 -2.76
N ALA A 76 3.03 -1.50 -3.64
CA ALA A 76 3.06 -2.82 -4.27
C ALA A 76 4.33 -3.02 -5.11
N LEU A 77 4.76 -2.01 -5.87
CA LEU A 77 6.04 -2.06 -6.58
C LEU A 77 7.21 -2.23 -5.61
N TRP A 78 7.26 -1.44 -4.54
CA TRP A 78 8.32 -1.52 -3.53
C TRP A 78 8.38 -2.88 -2.86
N ILE A 79 7.23 -3.44 -2.47
CA ILE A 79 7.12 -4.80 -1.91
C ILE A 79 7.73 -5.81 -2.86
N MET A 80 7.38 -5.75 -4.15
CA MET A 80 7.89 -6.69 -5.14
C MET A 80 9.36 -6.50 -5.48
N THR A 81 9.87 -5.26 -5.46
CA THR A 81 11.28 -4.99 -5.77
C THR A 81 12.19 -5.29 -4.59
N GLU A 82 11.73 -5.07 -3.37
CA GLU A 82 12.50 -5.37 -2.16
C GLU A 82 12.19 -6.75 -1.57
N GLU A 83 11.37 -7.55 -2.26
CA GLU A 83 10.98 -8.90 -1.84
C GLU A 83 10.45 -8.92 -0.40
N LYS A 84 9.67 -7.89 -0.05
CA LYS A 84 9.03 -7.76 1.25
C LYS A 84 7.81 -8.67 1.33
N ASP A 85 7.56 -9.20 2.50
CA ASP A 85 6.33 -9.92 2.78
C ASP A 85 5.24 -8.94 3.24
N LEU A 86 4.03 -9.16 2.77
CA LEU A 86 2.84 -8.54 3.36
C LEU A 86 2.49 -9.29 4.65
N PRO A 87 2.14 -8.58 5.74
CA PRO A 87 1.69 -9.23 6.95
C PRO A 87 0.37 -9.96 6.67
N VAL A 88 0.16 -11.03 7.42
CA VAL A 88 -1.01 -11.90 7.28
C VAL A 88 -1.87 -11.70 8.51
N SER A 89 -3.14 -11.33 8.31
CA SER A 89 -4.08 -11.22 9.43
C SER A 89 -4.25 -12.58 10.09
N THR A 90 -4.05 -12.62 11.41
CA THR A 90 -4.25 -13.84 12.21
C THR A 90 -5.72 -14.20 12.38
N GLU A 91 -6.66 -13.35 11.93
CA GLU A 91 -8.10 -13.64 11.90
C GLU A 91 -8.52 -14.57 10.75
N SER A 92 -7.58 -15.40 10.27
CA SER A 92 -7.87 -16.49 9.34
C SER A 92 -8.53 -17.66 10.09
N GLY A 93 -9.85 -17.57 10.29
CA GLY A 93 -10.68 -18.78 10.24
C GLY A 93 -10.48 -19.46 8.87
N PRO A 94 -10.52 -20.81 8.80
CA PRO A 94 -10.04 -21.53 7.64
C PRO A 94 -11.00 -21.34 6.46
N TYR A 95 -10.55 -20.67 5.40
CA TYR A 95 -11.12 -20.79 4.06
C TYR A 95 -9.99 -20.85 3.03
#